data_AF-A0ABD6ED34-F1
#
_entry.id   AF-A0ABD6ED34-F1
#
_cell.length_a   1.000
_cell.length_b   1.000
_cell.length_c   1.000
_cell.angle_alpha   90.00
_cell.angle_beta   90.00
_cell.angle_gamma   90.00
#
_symmetry.space_group_name_H-M   'P 1'
#
loop_
_entity.id
_entity.type
_entity.pdbx_description
1 polymer ?
#
loop_
_entity_poly.entity_id
_entity_poly.type
_entity_poly.pdbx_seq_one_letter_code
_entity_poly.pdbx_strand_id
1 'polypeptide(L)'
;MFRIIFSKPAVHQLVNGCSCPSNDSPDDMIIGLCAKRLSITIITSAAFHQARPNDYSQLYLERIPAISFHKFYDVDPYAVYMTRLHVDKKKAEDINHSEL
;
A
#
# COMPACT_ATOMS: atom_id res chain seq x y z
N MET A 1 -10.76 -2.60 3.75
CA MET A 1 -10.19 -1.25 3.57
C MET A 1 -9.04 -1.35 2.60
N PHE A 2 -9.09 -0.63 1.48
CA PHE A 2 -8.00 -0.61 0.50
C PHE A 2 -6.81 0.17 1.06
N ARG A 3 -5.59 -0.26 0.70
CA ARG A 3 -4.36 0.44 1.08
C ARG A 3 -3.93 1.32 -0.08
N ILE A 4 -3.89 2.62 0.16
CA ILE A 4 -3.64 3.65 -0.85
C ILE A 4 -2.47 4.50 -0.39
N ILE A 5 -1.58 4.85 -1.32
CA ILE A 5 -0.51 5.82 -1.12
C ILE A 5 -0.73 6.97 -2.11
N PHE A 6 -0.55 8.20 -1.63
CA PHE A 6 -0.68 9.39 -2.46
C PHE A 6 0.65 10.11 -2.55
N SER A 7 0.93 10.69 -3.72
CA SER A 7 1.94 11.73 -3.83
C SER A 7 1.38 13.04 -3.25
N LYS A 8 2.25 13.87 -2.68
CA LYS A 8 1.88 15.20 -2.19
C LYS A 8 1.07 16.03 -3.21
N PRO A 9 1.48 16.16 -4.50
CA PRO A 9 0.69 16.92 -5.46
C PRO A 9 -0.68 16.31 -5.75
N ALA A 10 -0.82 14.98 -5.73
CA ALA A 10 -2.12 14.33 -5.92
C ALA A 10 -3.09 14.66 -4.78
N VAL A 11 -2.60 14.69 -3.52
CA VAL A 11 -3.42 15.10 -2.37
C VAL A 11 -3.89 16.54 -2.52
N HIS A 12 -3.01 17.47 -2.89
CA HIS A 12 -3.40 18.86 -3.10
C HIS A 12 -4.50 19.02 -4.16
N GLN A 13 -4.42 18.27 -5.26
CA GLN A 13 -5.45 18.28 -6.29
C GLN A 13 -6.77 17.67 -5.79
N LEU A 14 -6.71 16.53 -5.10
CA LEU A 14 -7.89 15.87 -4.54
C LEU A 14 -8.62 16.75 -3.54
N VAL A 15 -7.91 17.35 -2.57
CA VAL A 15 -8.53 18.18 -1.53
C VAL A 15 -9.20 19.44 -2.11
N ASN A 16 -8.61 20.03 -3.14
CA ASN A 16 -9.18 21.23 -3.78
C ASN A 16 -10.31 20.91 -4.78
N GLY A 17 -10.34 19.68 -5.29
CA GLY A 17 -11.16 19.28 -6.42
C GLY A 17 -12.07 18.09 -6.13
N CYS A 18 -12.30 17.72 -4.87
CA CYS A 18 -13.15 16.60 -4.48
C CYS A 18 -13.87 16.90 -3.17
N SER A 19 -15.08 16.38 -3.02
CA SER A 19 -15.82 16.40 -1.77
C SER A 19 -16.68 15.14 -1.65
N CYS A 20 -16.90 14.68 -0.42
CA CYS A 20 -17.81 13.58 -0.14
C CYS A 20 -19.26 14.09 -0.08
N PRO A 21 -20.24 13.44 -0.73
CA PRO A 21 -21.64 13.82 -0.66
C PRO A 21 -22.27 13.69 0.74
N SER A 22 -21.77 12.73 1.53
CA SER A 22 -22.22 12.45 2.89
C SER A 22 -21.08 11.88 3.74
N ASN A 23 -21.23 11.87 5.06
CA ASN A 23 -20.26 11.25 5.97
C ASN A 23 -20.19 9.72 5.85
N ASP A 24 -21.27 9.09 5.37
CA ASP A 24 -21.33 7.64 5.13
C ASP A 24 -20.90 7.27 3.70
N SER A 25 -20.40 8.25 2.93
CA SER A 25 -19.91 7.99 1.59
C SER A 25 -18.67 7.11 1.64
N PRO A 26 -18.55 6.11 0.74
CA PRO A 26 -17.38 5.24 0.70
C PRO A 26 -16.17 5.97 0.14
N ASP A 27 -15.24 6.34 1.02
CA ASP A 27 -14.08 7.19 0.71
C ASP A 27 -13.23 6.69 -0.46
N ASP A 28 -12.97 5.38 -0.53
CA ASP A 28 -12.16 4.75 -1.57
C ASP A 28 -12.77 4.90 -2.97
N MET A 29 -14.08 4.70 -3.09
CA MET A 29 -14.81 4.89 -4.34
C MET A 29 -14.90 6.36 -4.73
N ILE A 30 -15.12 7.26 -3.77
CA ILE A 30 -15.16 8.71 -4.02
C ILE A 30 -13.79 9.23 -4.47
N ILE A 31 -12.72 8.82 -3.80
CA ILE A 31 -11.34 9.15 -4.19
C ILE A 31 -11.05 8.65 -5.60
N GLY A 32 -11.45 7.41 -5.94
CA GLY A 32 -11.28 6.86 -7.28
C GLY A 32 -12.02 7.66 -8.36
N LEU A 33 -13.27 8.06 -8.08
CA LEU A 33 -14.07 8.90 -8.96
C LEU A 33 -13.42 10.28 -9.15
N CYS A 34 -13.01 10.92 -8.07
CA CYS A 34 -12.37 12.24 -8.10
C CYS A 34 -11.03 12.21 -8.82
N ALA A 35 -10.21 11.19 -8.58
CA ALA A 35 -8.95 11.00 -9.29
C ALA A 35 -9.19 10.89 -10.81
N LYS A 36 -10.20 10.11 -11.23
CA LYS A 36 -10.58 10.02 -12.65
C LYS A 36 -11.02 11.38 -13.22
N ARG A 37 -11.83 12.14 -12.47
CA ARG A 37 -12.31 13.48 -12.90
C ARG A 37 -11.18 14.51 -13.00
N LEU A 38 -10.23 14.46 -12.09
CA LEU A 38 -9.07 15.35 -12.02
C LEU A 38 -7.89 14.87 -12.88
N SER A 39 -8.06 13.80 -13.66
CA SER A 39 -7.00 13.20 -14.48
C SER A 39 -5.76 12.78 -13.69
N ILE A 40 -5.95 12.34 -12.44
CA ILE A 40 -4.89 11.76 -11.60
C ILE A 40 -4.80 10.26 -11.92
N THR A 41 -3.64 9.82 -12.39
CA THR A 41 -3.38 8.41 -12.69
C THR A 41 -3.38 7.56 -11.43
N ILE A 42 -4.16 6.47 -11.44
CA ILE A 42 -4.16 5.45 -10.39
C ILE A 42 -3.37 4.24 -10.88
N ILE A 43 -2.42 3.77 -10.07
CA ILE A 43 -1.62 2.58 -10.36
C ILE A 43 -1.89 1.54 -9.28
N THR A 44 -2.15 0.30 -9.70
CA THR A 44 -2.35 -0.84 -8.81
C THR A 44 -1.03 -1.59 -8.59
N SER A 45 -0.76 -2.04 -7.36
CA SER A 45 0.39 -2.89 -7.06
C SER A 45 -0.02 -4.10 -6.22
N ALA A 46 0.51 -5.28 -6.59
CA ALA A 46 0.27 -6.54 -5.89
C ALA A 46 0.96 -6.61 -4.51
N ALA A 47 1.86 -5.67 -4.19
CA ALA A 47 2.54 -5.58 -2.90
C ALA A 47 1.65 -5.00 -1.78
N PHE A 48 0.44 -4.55 -2.10
CA PHE A 48 -0.58 -4.12 -1.13
C PHE A 48 -1.54 -5.28 -0.84
N HIS A 49 -1.36 -5.92 0.32
CA HIS A 49 -2.14 -7.08 0.71
C HIS A 49 -3.39 -6.69 1.51
N GLN A 50 -4.52 -7.31 1.15
CA GLN A 50 -5.84 -7.06 1.76
C GLN A 50 -6.16 -8.00 2.94
N ALA A 51 -5.39 -9.07 3.12
CA ALA A 51 -5.58 -10.05 4.19
C ALA A 51 -4.41 -10.03 5.18
N ARG A 52 -4.40 -10.99 6.13
CA ARG A 52 -3.26 -11.18 7.04
C ARG A 52 -2.09 -11.82 6.27
N PRO A 53 -0.85 -11.66 6.74
CA PRO A 53 0.30 -12.35 6.14
C PRO A 53 0.11 -13.87 6.02
N ASN A 54 -0.49 -14.49 7.04
CA ASN A 54 -0.71 -15.95 7.11
C ASN A 54 -1.79 -16.45 6.14
N ASP A 55 -2.63 -15.56 5.60
CA ASP A 55 -3.66 -15.93 4.64
C ASP A 55 -3.08 -16.11 3.21
N TYR A 56 -1.80 -15.78 3.01
CA TYR A 56 -1.09 -15.92 1.75
C TYR A 56 -0.08 -17.07 1.81
N SER A 57 0.17 -17.72 0.67
CA SER A 57 1.21 -18.75 0.59
C SER A 57 2.61 -18.14 0.77
N GLN A 58 3.51 -18.88 1.41
CA GLN A 58 4.87 -18.41 1.67
C GLN A 58 5.61 -18.06 0.36
N LEU A 59 5.50 -18.91 -0.66
CA LEU A 59 6.10 -18.68 -1.98
C LEU A 59 5.61 -17.38 -2.64
N TYR A 60 4.35 -17.00 -2.43
CA TYR A 60 3.81 -15.75 -2.96
C TYR A 60 4.43 -14.54 -2.26
N LEU A 61 4.57 -14.61 -0.94
CA LEU A 61 5.13 -13.54 -0.12
C LEU A 61 6.64 -13.38 -0.31
N GLU A 62 7.35 -14.44 -0.70
CA GLU A 62 8.79 -14.39 -1.03
C GLU A 62 9.04 -13.80 -2.43
N ARG A 63 8.09 -13.94 -3.36
CA ARG A 63 8.22 -13.46 -4.73
C ARG A 63 8.09 -11.94 -4.86
N ILE A 64 7.20 -11.32 -4.10
CA ILE A 64 6.93 -9.88 -4.17
C ILE A 64 7.15 -9.28 -2.78
N PRO A 65 8.15 -8.39 -2.60
CA PRO A 65 8.32 -7.68 -1.35
C PRO A 65 7.04 -6.94 -0.96
N ALA A 66 6.48 -7.28 0.21
CA ALA A 66 5.27 -6.66 0.70
C ALA A 66 5.52 -5.20 1.10
N ILE A 67 4.66 -4.29 0.65
CA ILE A 67 4.65 -2.90 1.14
C ILE A 67 3.78 -2.82 2.39
N SER A 68 2.69 -3.60 2.44
CA SER A 68 1.70 -3.45 3.51
C SER A 68 0.70 -4.62 3.60
N PHE A 69 0.17 -4.85 4.81
CA PHE A 69 -0.94 -5.79 5.09
C PHE A 69 -2.13 -5.05 5.72
N HIS A 70 -3.35 -5.55 5.54
CA HIS A 70 -4.56 -4.89 6.06
C HIS A 70 -4.96 -5.38 7.46
N LYS A 71 -4.70 -6.64 7.79
CA LYS A 71 -5.21 -7.29 9.00
C LYS A 71 -4.05 -7.83 9.85
N PHE A 72 -4.12 -7.57 11.17
CA PHE A 72 -3.12 -7.98 12.16
C PHE A 72 -3.74 -8.63 13.40
N TYR A 73 -4.97 -9.14 13.31
CA TYR A 73 -5.55 -9.93 14.39
C TYR A 73 -4.91 -11.32 14.41
N ASP A 74 -4.74 -11.89 15.61
CA ASP A 74 -4.11 -13.19 15.87
C ASP A 74 -2.67 -13.34 15.34
N VAL A 75 -1.94 -12.23 15.19
CA VAL A 75 -0.52 -12.21 14.84
C VAL A 75 0.22 -11.16 15.67
N ASP A 76 1.50 -11.38 15.94
CA ASP A 76 2.35 -10.33 16.52
C ASP A 76 2.72 -9.31 15.43
N PRO A 77 2.20 -8.07 15.50
CA PRO A 77 2.45 -7.06 14.48
C PRO A 77 3.92 -6.64 14.42
N TYR A 78 4.66 -6.70 15.54
CA TYR A 78 6.07 -6.35 15.58
C TYR A 78 6.91 -7.42 14.87
N ALA A 79 6.67 -8.69 15.16
CA ALA A 79 7.33 -9.80 14.47
C ALA A 79 7.06 -9.78 12.96
N VAL A 80 5.82 -9.51 12.54
CA VAL A 80 5.46 -9.36 11.11
C VAL A 80 6.22 -8.19 10.48
N TYR A 81 6.27 -7.03 11.15
CA TYR A 81 7.01 -5.88 10.66
C TYR A 81 8.50 -6.22 10.48
N MET A 82 9.16 -6.75 11.51
CA MET A 82 10.58 -7.14 11.47
C MET A 82 10.88 -8.15 10.36
N THR A 83 9.99 -9.10 10.13
CA THR A 83 10.25 -10.20 9.17
C THR A 83 9.94 -9.81 7.72
N ARG A 84 8.92 -8.97 7.49
CA ARG A 84 8.35 -8.77 6.15
C ARG A 84 8.37 -7.34 5.64
N LEU A 85 8.46 -6.35 6.52
CA LEU A 85 8.34 -4.93 6.17
C LEU A 85 9.58 -4.12 6.57
N HIS A 86 10.43 -4.66 7.46
CA HIS A 86 11.67 -4.05 7.85
C HIS A 86 12.72 -4.29 6.77
N VAL A 87 13.34 -3.21 6.30
CA VAL A 87 14.49 -3.27 5.42
C VAL A 87 15.71 -3.09 6.30
N ASP A 88 16.45 -4.17 6.53
CA ASP A 88 17.78 -4.06 7.13
C ASP A 88 18.67 -3.24 6.20
N LYS A 89 19.26 -2.15 6.70
CA LYS A 89 20.11 -1.26 5.91
C LYS A 89 21.25 -1.99 5.18
N LYS A 90 21.70 -3.14 5.70
CA LYS A 90 22.72 -3.99 5.06
C LYS A 90 22.23 -4.69 3.79
N LYS A 91 20.96 -5.08 3.73
CA LYS A 91 20.39 -5.77 2.56
C LYS A 91 20.11 -4.81 1.39
N ALA A 92 20.01 -3.52 1.68
CA ALA A 92 19.88 -2.47 0.66
C ALA A 92 21.23 -2.17 -0.04
N GLU A 93 22.37 -2.42 0.62
CA GLU A 93 23.70 -2.33 -0.01
C GLU A 93 23.96 -3.52 -0.96
N ASP A 94 23.51 -4.73 -0.62
CA ASP A 94 23.68 -5.91 -1.49
C ASP A 94 22.90 -5.81 -2.82
N ILE A 95 21.75 -5.11 -2.82
CA ILE A 95 20.98 -4.84 -4.05
C ILE A 95 21.74 -3.91 -5.00
N ASN A 96 22.57 -3.00 -4.47
CA ASN A 96 23.37 -2.06 -5.26
C ASN A 96 24.71 -2.63 -5.74
N HIS A 97 25.18 -3.75 -5.16
CA HIS A 97 26.44 -4.39 -5.54
C HIS A 97 26.27 -5.58 -6.50
N SER A 98 25.04 -5.89 -6.91
CA SER A 98 24.73 -6.98 -7.85
C SER A 98 24.59 -6.53 -9.31
N GLU A 99 24.78 -5.24 -9.60
CA GLU A 99 24.81 -4.66 -10.97
C GLU A 99 26.24 -4.28 -11.42
N LEU A 100 27.23 -5.14 -11.16
CA LEU A 100 28.55 -5.11 -11.81
C LEU A 100 28.92 -6.49 -12.34
#